data_AF-A0A7K1UAH4-F1
#
_entry.id   AF-A0A7K1UAH4-F1
#
_cell.length_a   1.000
_cell.length_b   1.000
_cell.length_c   1.000
_cell.angle_alpha   90.00
_cell.angle_beta   90.00
_cell.angle_gamma   90.00
#
_symmetry.space_group_name_H-M   'P 1'
#
loop_
_entity.id
_entity.type
_entity.pdbx_description
1 polymer ?
#
loop_
_entity_poly.entity_id
_entity_poly.type
_entity_poly.pdbx_seq_one_letter_code
_entity_poly.pdbx_strand_id
1 'polypeptide(L)'
;MNVIEQYNARKQQCLQAQKMPSALITDRWFTAVKTALCCSSPMSLGIQVTDFRRLYHSDKDELTLMDFAILSNNLESKSANELGVPMYEYLASLSEGVAPVKQWQDVVSEIDESIKKELAEEAIKMKEAGINQVGGFLNNPAKA
;
A
#
# COMPACT_ATOMS: atom_id res chain seq x y z
N MET A 1 -7.04 -5.86 19.19
CA MET A 1 -6.24 -5.79 17.96
C MET A 1 -4.79 -6.07 18.32
N ASN A 2 -4.21 -7.16 17.83
CA ASN A 2 -2.82 -7.51 18.09
C ASN A 2 -1.85 -6.58 17.32
N VAL A 3 -0.55 -6.64 17.62
CA VAL A 3 0.46 -5.75 16.99
C VAL A 3 0.54 -5.92 15.47
N ILE A 4 0.34 -7.14 14.96
CA ILE A 4 0.35 -7.44 13.52
C ILE A 4 -0.86 -6.81 12.83
N GLU A 5 -2.04 -6.93 13.42
CA GLU A 5 -3.28 -6.30 12.93
C GLU A 5 -3.15 -4.77 12.93
N GLN A 6 -2.57 -4.18 13.98
CA GLN A 6 -2.32 -2.74 14.05
C GLN A 6 -1.34 -2.29 12.96
N TYR A 7 -0.24 -3.02 12.79
CA TYR A 7 0.74 -2.77 11.74
C TYR A 7 0.11 -2.82 10.35
N ASN A 8 -0.64 -3.87 10.04
CA ASN A 8 -1.30 -4.04 8.75
C ASN A 8 -2.34 -2.94 8.49
N ALA A 9 -3.14 -2.59 9.50
CA ALA A 9 -4.14 -1.53 9.38
C ALA A 9 -3.49 -0.16 9.11
N ARG A 10 -2.42 0.20 9.85
CA ARG A 10 -1.67 1.44 9.63
C ARG A 10 -1.01 1.47 8.26
N LYS A 11 -0.38 0.36 7.85
CA LYS A 11 0.24 0.24 6.52
C LYS A 11 -0.79 0.45 5.43
N GLN A 12 -1.93 -0.23 5.51
CA GLN A 12 -3.02 -0.05 4.55
C GLN A 12 -3.49 1.42 4.48
N GLN A 13 -3.67 2.08 5.63
CA GLN A 13 -4.05 3.49 5.67
C GLN A 13 -3.01 4.40 4.99
N CYS A 14 -1.72 4.23 5.29
CA CYS A 14 -0.65 5.01 4.67
C CYS A 14 -0.62 4.82 3.14
N LEU A 15 -0.71 3.57 2.66
CA LEU A 15 -0.68 3.26 1.23
C LEU A 15 -1.91 3.80 0.48
N GLN A 16 -3.06 3.88 1.13
CA GLN A 16 -4.28 4.44 0.57
C GLN A 16 -4.31 5.98 0.62
N ALA A 17 -3.58 6.61 1.54
CA ALA A 17 -3.54 8.06 1.69
C ALA A 17 -2.49 8.71 0.79
N GLN A 18 -1.34 8.05 0.61
CA GLN A 18 -0.21 8.62 -0.13
C GLN A 18 -0.34 8.43 -1.64
N LYS A 19 -0.14 9.51 -2.40
CA LYS A 19 -0.14 9.50 -3.86
C LYS A 19 1.15 8.90 -4.42
N MET A 20 1.02 8.19 -5.53
CA MET A 20 2.15 7.80 -6.35
C MET A 20 2.66 9.03 -7.14
N PRO A 21 3.98 9.27 -7.24
CA PRO A 21 4.51 10.36 -8.06
C PRO A 21 4.16 10.14 -9.54
N SER A 22 3.17 10.87 -10.05
CA SER A 22 2.65 10.68 -11.41
C SER A 22 3.66 11.02 -12.50
N ALA A 23 4.66 11.84 -12.21
CA ALA A 23 5.77 12.13 -13.11
C ALA A 23 6.59 10.87 -13.48
N LEU A 24 6.55 9.82 -12.65
CA LEU A 24 7.19 8.53 -12.94
C LEU A 24 6.27 7.57 -13.71
N ILE A 25 4.99 7.90 -13.84
CA ILE A 25 3.99 7.09 -14.52
C ILE A 25 3.88 7.59 -15.96
N THR A 26 4.40 6.80 -16.90
CA THR A 26 4.30 7.10 -18.33
C THR A 26 2.88 6.85 -18.85
N ASP A 27 2.51 7.56 -19.92
CA ASP A 27 1.19 7.37 -20.55
C ASP A 27 1.04 5.98 -21.17
N ARG A 28 2.15 5.39 -21.67
CA ARG A 28 2.16 4.02 -22.20
C ARG A 28 1.89 3.01 -21.10
N TRP A 29 2.64 3.07 -19.99
CA TRP A 29 2.39 2.19 -18.84
C TRP A 29 0.97 2.36 -18.34
N PHE A 30 0.50 3.61 -18.21
CA PHE A 30 -0.84 3.89 -17.74
C PHE A 30 -1.91 3.31 -18.68
N THR A 31 -1.75 3.46 -19.98
CA THR A 31 -2.65 2.84 -20.97
C THR A 31 -2.65 1.31 -20.84
N ALA A 32 -1.48 0.69 -20.68
CA ALA A 32 -1.36 -0.76 -20.53
C ALA A 32 -2.08 -1.28 -19.27
N VAL A 33 -1.94 -0.62 -18.12
CA VAL A 33 -2.67 -1.04 -16.91
C VAL A 33 -4.18 -0.84 -17.02
N LYS A 34 -4.65 0.17 -17.76
CA LYS A 34 -6.09 0.36 -18.04
C LYS A 34 -6.62 -0.74 -18.94
N THR A 35 -5.87 -1.13 -19.97
CA THR A 35 -6.22 -2.30 -20.80
C THR A 35 -6.25 -3.58 -19.97
N ALA A 36 -5.26 -3.81 -19.10
CA ALA A 36 -5.24 -4.95 -18.20
C ALA A 36 -6.43 -4.94 -17.22
N LEU A 37 -6.87 -3.76 -16.79
CA LEU A 37 -8.04 -3.60 -15.92
C LEU A 37 -9.35 -3.96 -16.67
N CYS A 38 -9.48 -3.60 -17.95
CA CYS A 38 -10.61 -4.02 -18.79
C CYS A 38 -10.72 -5.55 -18.90
N CYS A 39 -9.59 -6.26 -18.89
CA CYS A 39 -9.52 -7.72 -18.96
C CYS A 39 -9.58 -8.40 -17.57
N SER A 40 -10.03 -7.69 -16.54
CA SER A 40 -10.03 -8.15 -15.16
C SER A 40 -11.36 -7.91 -14.46
N SER A 41 -11.53 -8.54 -13.30
CA SER A 41 -12.72 -8.37 -12.46
C SER A 41 -12.33 -7.84 -11.07
N PRO A 42 -13.24 -7.17 -10.35
CA PRO A 42 -12.98 -6.80 -8.94
C PRO A 42 -12.56 -8.00 -8.09
N MET A 43 -13.18 -9.17 -8.33
CA MET A 43 -12.89 -10.41 -7.62
C MET A 43 -11.48 -10.92 -7.88
N SER A 44 -11.00 -10.91 -9.14
CA SER A 44 -9.63 -11.34 -9.46
C SER A 44 -8.56 -10.41 -8.87
N LEU A 45 -8.92 -9.17 -8.60
CA LEU A 45 -8.05 -8.17 -7.97
C LEU A 45 -8.17 -8.11 -6.46
N GLY A 46 -9.13 -8.83 -5.86
CA GLY A 46 -9.38 -8.80 -4.42
C GLY A 46 -9.88 -7.45 -3.89
N ILE A 47 -10.55 -6.66 -4.72
CA ILE A 47 -11.05 -5.32 -4.38
C ILE A 47 -12.56 -5.20 -4.50
N GLN A 48 -13.13 -4.16 -3.89
CA GLN A 48 -14.55 -3.87 -4.00
C GLN A 48 -14.89 -3.33 -5.40
N VAL A 49 -16.16 -3.51 -5.81
CA VAL A 49 -16.67 -3.00 -7.10
C VAL A 49 -16.54 -1.48 -7.18
N THR A 50 -16.71 -0.78 -6.06
CA THR A 50 -16.54 0.67 -5.97
C THR A 50 -15.10 1.10 -6.26
N ASP A 51 -14.11 0.38 -5.70
CA ASP A 51 -12.70 0.65 -5.93
C ASP A 51 -12.29 0.34 -7.36
N PHE A 52 -12.78 -0.78 -7.91
CA PHE A 52 -12.57 -1.14 -9.30
C PHE A 52 -13.11 -0.05 -10.24
N ARG A 53 -14.35 0.41 -10.00
CA ARG A 53 -14.94 1.50 -10.79
C ARG A 53 -14.13 2.77 -10.65
N ARG A 54 -13.67 3.13 -9.45
CA ARG A 54 -12.81 4.30 -9.26
C ARG A 54 -11.51 4.17 -10.05
N LEU A 55 -10.77 3.08 -9.90
CA LEU A 55 -9.52 2.82 -10.66
C LEU A 55 -9.75 2.91 -12.17
N TYR A 56 -10.91 2.46 -12.66
CA TYR A 56 -11.28 2.55 -14.07
C TYR A 56 -11.48 3.97 -14.58
N HIS A 57 -11.88 4.92 -13.73
CA HIS A 57 -12.11 6.31 -14.13
C HIS A 57 -11.03 7.28 -13.67
N SER A 58 -10.18 6.88 -12.73
CA SER A 58 -9.10 7.72 -12.24
C SER A 58 -8.04 7.97 -13.30
N ASP A 59 -7.44 9.16 -13.18
CA ASP A 59 -6.23 9.57 -13.89
C ASP A 59 -4.97 9.16 -13.11
N LYS A 60 -3.80 9.18 -13.74
CA LYS A 60 -2.51 8.83 -13.14
C LYS A 60 -2.15 9.70 -11.94
N ASP A 61 -2.56 10.97 -11.95
CA ASP A 61 -2.33 11.93 -10.86
C ASP A 61 -3.13 11.61 -9.59
N GLU A 62 -4.18 10.79 -9.73
CA GLU A 62 -5.04 10.41 -8.62
C GLU A 62 -4.62 9.09 -7.98
N LEU A 63 -3.68 8.36 -8.56
CA LEU A 63 -3.31 7.04 -8.06
C LEU A 63 -2.61 7.13 -6.71
N THR A 64 -3.08 6.34 -5.75
CA THR A 64 -2.40 6.11 -4.48
C THR A 64 -1.30 5.06 -4.65
N LEU A 65 -0.43 4.90 -3.66
CA LEU A 65 0.54 3.79 -3.64
C LEU A 65 -0.17 2.44 -3.69
N MET A 66 -1.31 2.30 -3.02
CA MET A 66 -2.12 1.08 -3.07
C MET A 66 -2.67 0.83 -4.49
N ASP A 67 -3.17 1.88 -5.15
CA ASP A 67 -3.70 1.78 -6.51
C ASP A 67 -2.64 1.36 -7.50
N PHE A 68 -1.46 1.97 -7.40
CA PHE A 68 -0.31 1.62 -8.23
C PHE A 68 0.09 0.15 -8.05
N ALA A 69 0.10 -0.37 -6.82
CA ALA A 69 0.42 -1.77 -6.56
C ALA A 69 -0.61 -2.72 -7.19
N ILE A 70 -1.91 -2.42 -7.05
CA ILE A 70 -2.99 -3.22 -7.65
C ILE A 70 -2.85 -3.23 -9.17
N LEU A 71 -2.65 -2.06 -9.79
CA LEU A 71 -2.54 -1.93 -11.24
C LEU A 71 -1.27 -2.59 -11.79
N SER A 72 -0.13 -2.45 -11.11
CA SER A 72 1.14 -3.10 -11.48
C SER A 72 1.01 -4.62 -11.45
N ASN A 73 0.55 -5.17 -10.32
CA ASN A 73 0.38 -6.61 -10.16
C ASN A 73 -0.65 -7.17 -11.17
N ASN A 74 -1.71 -6.41 -11.45
CA ASN A 74 -2.66 -6.80 -12.47
C ASN A 74 -2.00 -6.90 -13.85
N LEU A 75 -1.25 -5.89 -14.28
CA LEU A 75 -0.55 -5.91 -15.56
C LEU A 75 0.46 -7.07 -15.65
N GLU A 76 1.25 -7.29 -14.61
CA GLU A 76 2.21 -8.40 -14.55
C GLU A 76 1.54 -9.79 -14.60
N SER A 77 0.31 -9.89 -14.12
CA SER A 77 -0.47 -11.14 -14.18
C SER A 77 -1.04 -11.46 -15.56
N LYS A 78 -0.91 -10.55 -16.54
CA LYS A 78 -1.41 -10.73 -17.90
C LYS A 78 -0.29 -11.09 -18.87
N SER A 79 -0.67 -11.70 -19.98
CA SER A 79 0.17 -11.89 -21.14
C SER A 79 -0.15 -10.87 -22.24
N ALA A 80 0.81 -10.61 -23.12
CA ALA A 80 0.60 -9.77 -24.31
C ALA A 80 -0.62 -10.21 -25.14
N ASN A 81 -0.85 -11.53 -25.22
CA ASN A 81 -1.98 -12.10 -25.96
C ASN A 81 -3.34 -11.80 -25.29
N GLU A 82 -3.42 -11.88 -23.96
CA GLU A 82 -4.64 -11.49 -23.21
C GLU A 82 -4.96 -10.01 -23.34
N LEU A 83 -3.93 -9.19 -23.52
CA LEU A 83 -4.07 -7.74 -23.73
C LEU A 83 -4.31 -7.38 -25.20
N GLY A 84 -4.17 -8.33 -26.13
CA GLY A 84 -4.31 -8.09 -27.56
C GLY A 84 -3.23 -7.17 -28.15
N VAL A 85 -2.04 -7.11 -27.52
CA VAL A 85 -0.93 -6.25 -27.96
C VAL A 85 0.28 -7.06 -28.42
N PRO A 86 1.13 -6.53 -29.31
CA PRO A 86 2.39 -7.16 -29.65
C PRO A 86 3.32 -7.32 -28.44
N MET A 87 4.09 -8.42 -28.42
CA MET A 87 5.01 -8.73 -27.31
C MET A 87 6.02 -7.60 -27.03
N TYR A 88 6.50 -6.89 -28.05
CA TYR A 88 7.45 -5.79 -27.86
C TYR A 88 6.81 -4.58 -27.14
N GLU A 89 5.52 -4.30 -27.36
CA GLU A 89 4.80 -3.22 -26.66
C GLU A 89 4.51 -3.60 -25.22
N TYR A 90 4.20 -4.87 -24.97
CA TYR A 90 4.04 -5.40 -23.63
C TYR A 90 5.34 -5.27 -22.83
N LEU A 91 6.47 -5.72 -23.38
CA LEU A 91 7.78 -5.62 -22.75
C LEU A 91 8.19 -4.16 -22.51
N ALA A 92 7.91 -3.26 -23.45
CA ALA A 92 8.16 -1.83 -23.26
C ALA A 92 7.33 -1.26 -22.11
N SER A 93 6.06 -1.65 -21.99
CA SER A 93 5.18 -1.23 -20.90
C SER A 93 5.70 -1.73 -19.55
N LEU A 94 6.09 -3.01 -19.44
CA LEU A 94 6.70 -3.55 -18.22
C LEU A 94 8.01 -2.84 -17.86
N SER A 95 8.86 -2.59 -18.86
CA SER A 95 10.14 -1.89 -18.66
C SER A 95 9.94 -0.47 -18.11
N GLU A 96 8.91 0.25 -18.57
CA GLU A 96 8.58 1.58 -18.06
C GLU A 96 8.01 1.54 -16.64
N GLY A 97 7.45 0.41 -16.22
CA GLY A 97 6.99 0.18 -14.85
C GLY A 97 8.12 0.02 -13.82
N VAL A 98 9.35 -0.29 -14.24
CA VAL A 98 10.46 -0.60 -13.32
C VAL A 98 10.81 0.59 -12.42
N ALA A 99 10.91 1.79 -12.98
CA ALA A 99 11.23 3.01 -12.23
C ALA A 99 10.17 3.35 -11.17
N PRO A 100 8.86 3.43 -11.50
CA PRO A 100 7.83 3.67 -10.49
C PRO A 100 7.70 2.51 -9.49
N VAL A 101 7.92 1.25 -9.88
CA VAL A 101 7.96 0.12 -8.92
C VAL A 101 9.08 0.30 -7.90
N LYS A 102 10.27 0.72 -8.34
CA LYS A 102 11.38 1.00 -7.42
C LYS A 102 11.03 2.12 -6.43
N GLN A 103 10.48 3.23 -6.93
CA GLN A 103 10.02 4.32 -6.08
C GLN A 103 8.97 3.86 -5.06
N TRP A 104 8.04 3.00 -5.49
CA TRP A 104 7.03 2.42 -4.59
C TRP A 104 7.68 1.59 -3.48
N GLN A 105 8.67 0.75 -3.81
CA GLN A 105 9.39 -0.08 -2.84
C GLN A 105 10.15 0.76 -1.80
N ASP A 106 10.81 1.84 -2.24
CA ASP A 106 11.54 2.75 -1.37
C ASP A 106 10.58 3.41 -0.36
N VAL A 107 9.46 3.96 -0.85
CA VAL A 107 8.46 4.62 0.01
C VAL A 107 7.77 3.64 0.96
N VAL A 108 7.44 2.42 0.49
CA VAL A 108 6.85 1.39 1.35
C VAL A 108 7.81 0.99 2.48
N SER A 109 9.10 0.95 2.20
CA SER A 109 10.12 0.63 3.20
C SER A 109 10.19 1.73 4.28
N GLU A 110 10.13 3.00 3.88
CA GLU A 110 10.05 4.14 4.82
C GLU A 110 8.78 4.08 5.69
N ILE A 111 7.63 3.77 5.09
CA ILE A 111 6.36 3.57 5.81
C ILE A 111 6.51 2.42 6.84
N ASP A 112 7.12 1.31 6.43
CA ASP A 112 7.32 0.15 7.30
C ASP A 112 8.20 0.46 8.50
N GLU A 113 9.28 1.21 8.30
CA GLU A 113 10.16 1.66 9.38
C GLU A 113 9.46 2.63 10.32
N SER A 114 8.70 3.59 9.78
CA SER A 114 7.94 4.56 10.58
C SER A 114 6.92 3.86 11.49
N ILE A 115 6.11 2.97 10.94
CA ILE A 115 5.07 2.27 11.71
C ILE A 115 5.69 1.38 12.80
N LYS A 116 6.78 0.67 12.48
CA LYS A 116 7.49 -0.16 13.48
C LYS A 116 8.01 0.70 14.64
N LYS A 117 8.56 1.88 14.34
CA LYS A 117 9.05 2.82 15.34
C LYS A 117 7.91 3.33 16.23
N GLU A 118 6.79 3.77 15.64
CA GLU A 118 5.62 4.23 16.39
C GLU A 118 5.07 3.16 17.32
N LEU A 119 4.88 1.93 16.83
CA LEU A 119 4.39 0.82 17.63
C LEU A 119 5.34 0.46 18.78
N ALA A 120 6.66 0.56 18.56
CA ALA A 120 7.64 0.36 19.61
C ALA A 120 7.57 1.46 20.68
N GLU A 121 7.46 2.73 20.29
CA GLU A 121 7.32 3.87 21.20
C GLU A 121 6.03 3.78 22.02
N GLU A 122 4.91 3.38 21.40
CA GLU A 122 3.65 3.15 22.10
C GLU A 122 3.76 2.02 23.12
N ALA A 123 4.41 0.91 22.76
CA ALA A 123 4.64 -0.21 23.68
C ALA A 123 5.50 0.20 24.90
N ILE A 124 6.53 1.02 24.69
CA ILE A 124 7.37 1.57 25.77
C ILE A 124 6.52 2.44 26.70
N LYS A 125 5.75 3.39 26.16
CA LYS A 125 4.88 4.27 26.94
C LYS A 125 3.82 3.50 27.73
N MET A 126 3.20 2.48 27.15
CA MET A 126 2.24 1.62 27.85
C MET A 126 2.90 0.87 29.01
N LYS A 127 4.13 0.37 28.82
CA LYS A 127 4.88 -0.29 29.88
C LYS A 127 5.23 0.68 31.02
N GLU A 128 5.68 1.88 30.71
CA GLU A 128 5.97 2.92 31.71
C GLU A 128 4.72 3.33 32.49
N ALA A 129 3.58 3.50 31.82
CA ALA A 129 2.31 3.80 32.46
C ALA A 129 1.83 2.67 33.39
N GLY A 130 2.00 1.41 32.97
CA GLY A 130 1.68 0.24 33.80
C GLY A 130 2.57 0.14 35.05
N ILE A 131 3.87 0.43 34.92
CA ILE A 131 4.80 0.46 36.07
C ILE A 131 4.42 1.58 37.05
N ASN A 132 4.06 2.76 36.57
CA ASN A 132 3.65 3.87 37.42
C ASN A 132 2.34 3.61 38.17
N GLN A 133 1.39 2.87 37.58
CA GLN A 133 0.19 2.44 38.28
C GLN A 133 0.52 1.45 39.41
N VAL A 134 1.41 0.47 39.19
CA VAL A 134 1.81 -0.50 40.22
C VAL A 134 2.66 0.15 41.33
N GLY A 135 3.53 1.09 41.00
CA GLY A 135 4.32 1.86 41.97
C GLY A 135 3.47 2.74 42.90
N GLY A 136 2.33 3.25 42.42
CA GLY A 136 1.36 3.98 43.24
C GLY A 136 0.64 3.13 44.28
N PHE A 137 0.41 1.84 44.01
CA PHE A 137 -0.20 0.91 44.96
C PHE A 137 0.75 0.51 46.11
N LEU A 138 2.06 0.53 45.88
CA LEU A 138 3.06 0.19 46.91
C LEU A 138 3.40 1.37 47.86
N ASN A 139 3.01 2.59 47.51
CA ASN A 139 3.30 3.80 48.30
C ASN A 139 2.17 4.24 49.25
N ASN A 140 1.14 3.42 49.43
CA ASN A 140 0.17 3.61 50.50
C ASN A 140 0.47 2.57 51.61
N PRO A 141 1.36 2.87 52.58
CA PRO A 141 1.42 2.07 53.78
C PRO A 141 0.04 2.19 54.43
N ALA A 142 -0.65 1.05 54.56
CA ALA A 142 -1.87 0.94 55.31
C ALA A 142 -1.67 1.66 56.67
N LYS A 143 -2.46 2.71 56.91
CA LYS A 143 -2.60 3.29 58.24
C LYS A 143 -3.27 2.23 59.10
N ALA A 144 -2.44 1.49 59.84
CA ALA A 144 -2.84 0.67 60.98
C ALA A 144 -3.06 1.57 62.21
#